data_AF-A0A429WNR0-F1
#
_entry.id   AF-A0A429WNR0-F1
#
_cell.length_a   1.000
_cell.length_b   1.000
_cell.length_c   1.000
_cell.angle_alpha   90.00
_cell.angle_beta   90.00
_cell.angle_gamma   90.00
#
_symmetry.space_group_name_H-M   'P 1'
#
loop_
_entity.id
_entity.type
_entity.pdbx_description
1 polymer ?
#
loop_
_entity_poly.entity_id
_entity_poly.type
_entity_poly.pdbx_seq_one_letter_code
_entity_poly.pdbx_strand_id
1 'polypeptide(L)'
;MTDPSISRGLIENAMGAVEQAVDYIFNDEPAVPFHPTTDLLSLSPSEEDQIRRGEQANYRSRPTTAALSFCLTSAISLLAIAHSLIDQPTALSPVEREQLWKKLAAETKVAGRAAYRAALILSDPSAETALHEEVL
;
A
#
# COMPACT_ATOMS: atom_id res chain seq x y z
N MET A 1 12.51 -23.78 15.97
CA MET A 1 13.09 -22.85 14.98
C MET A 1 12.48 -23.21 13.65
N THR A 2 11.74 -22.28 13.03
CA THR A 2 11.22 -22.47 11.67
C THR A 2 12.39 -22.53 10.69
N ASP A 3 12.33 -23.45 9.74
CA ASP A 3 13.30 -23.53 8.65
C ASP A 3 13.19 -22.24 7.80
N PRO A 4 14.27 -21.44 7.68
CA PRO A 4 14.26 -20.21 6.88
C PRO A 4 13.86 -20.45 5.42
N SER A 5 14.16 -21.64 4.87
CA SER A 5 13.78 -21.99 3.50
C SER A 5 12.28 -22.19 3.34
N ILE A 6 11.63 -22.86 4.30
CA ILE A 6 10.17 -23.04 4.33
C ILE A 6 9.49 -21.69 4.51
N SER A 7 10.00 -20.87 5.43
CA SER A 7 9.44 -19.54 5.73
C SER A 7 9.54 -18.62 4.50
N ARG A 8 10.67 -18.66 3.79
CA ARG A 8 10.88 -17.94 2.53
C ARG A 8 9.86 -18.35 1.47
N GLY A 9 9.73 -19.66 1.20
CA GLY A 9 8.81 -20.15 0.18
C GLY A 9 7.34 -19.79 0.48
N LEU A 10 6.93 -19.81 1.75
CA LEU A 10 5.59 -19.39 2.14
C LEU A 10 5.34 -17.90 1.91
N ILE A 11 6.32 -17.03 2.17
CA ILE A 11 6.20 -15.60 1.91
C ILE A 11 6.19 -15.30 0.41
N GLU A 12 7.06 -15.94 -0.37
CA GLU A 12 7.08 -15.79 -1.83
C GLU A 12 5.75 -16.21 -2.46
N ASN A 13 5.18 -17.32 -2.00
CA ASN A 13 3.85 -17.78 -2.45
C ASN A 13 2.76 -16.77 -2.06
N ALA A 14 2.82 -16.19 -0.86
CA ALA A 14 1.87 -15.17 -0.43
C ALA A 14 1.98 -13.90 -1.27
N MET A 15 3.21 -13.46 -1.60
CA MET A 15 3.42 -12.32 -2.50
C MET A 15 2.79 -12.57 -3.87
N GLY A 16 3.09 -13.72 -4.49
CA GLY A 16 2.52 -14.07 -5.80
C GLY A 16 0.99 -14.18 -5.79
N ALA A 17 0.40 -14.67 -4.70
CA ALA A 17 -1.06 -14.73 -4.56
C ALA A 17 -1.69 -13.33 -4.46
N VAL A 18 -1.04 -12.40 -3.74
CA VAL A 18 -1.55 -11.01 -3.62
C VAL A 18 -1.36 -10.26 -4.94
N GLU A 19 -0.25 -10.45 -5.66
CA GLU A 19 -0.04 -9.90 -7.00
C GLU A 19 -1.11 -10.38 -7.99
N GLN A 20 -1.41 -11.70 -8.01
CA GLN A 20 -2.50 -12.23 -8.82
C GLN A 20 -3.86 -11.64 -8.46
N ALA A 21 -4.12 -11.42 -7.17
CA ALA A 21 -5.34 -10.77 -6.73
C ALA A 21 -5.42 -9.32 -7.21
N VAL A 22 -4.31 -8.56 -7.16
CA VAL A 22 -4.24 -7.20 -7.70
C VAL A 22 -4.55 -7.21 -9.19
N ASP A 23 -3.86 -8.05 -9.96
CA ASP A 23 -4.07 -8.13 -11.40
C ASP A 23 -5.51 -8.50 -11.74
N TYR A 24 -6.09 -9.49 -11.05
CA TYR A 24 -7.46 -9.95 -11.30
C TYR A 24 -8.51 -8.89 -10.92
N ILE A 25 -8.36 -8.24 -9.76
CA ILE A 25 -9.33 -7.27 -9.24
C ILE A 25 -9.29 -5.97 -10.05
N PHE A 26 -8.11 -5.54 -10.49
CA PHE A 26 -7.93 -4.25 -11.14
C PHE A 26 -7.69 -4.32 -12.65
N ASN A 27 -7.83 -5.50 -13.28
CA ASN A 27 -7.57 -5.71 -14.71
C ASN A 27 -8.28 -4.69 -15.61
N ASP A 28 -9.55 -4.39 -15.30
CA ASP A 28 -10.41 -3.49 -16.08
C ASP A 28 -10.79 -2.21 -15.31
N GLU A 29 -10.18 -1.99 -14.15
CA GLU A 29 -10.46 -0.84 -13.30
C GLU A 29 -9.46 0.29 -13.58
N PRO A 30 -9.91 1.56 -13.71
CA PRO A 30 -8.98 2.67 -13.73
C PRO A 30 -8.19 2.75 -12.43
N ALA A 31 -6.90 3.03 -12.55
CA ALA A 31 -5.98 3.11 -11.43
C ALA A 31 -6.49 4.09 -10.35
N VAL A 32 -6.35 3.68 -9.09
CA VAL A 32 -6.66 4.53 -7.94
C VAL A 32 -5.55 5.56 -7.82
N PRO A 33 -5.81 6.86 -8.06
CA PRO A 33 -4.78 7.88 -8.07
C PRO A 33 -4.24 8.06 -6.65
N PHE A 34 -2.92 8.18 -6.52
CA PHE A 34 -2.27 8.47 -5.25
C PHE A 34 -0.94 9.19 -5.46
N HIS A 35 -0.78 10.36 -4.84
CA HIS A 35 0.44 11.16 -4.86
C HIS A 35 1.09 11.17 -3.48
N PRO A 36 2.33 10.67 -3.33
CA PRO A 36 3.06 10.76 -2.08
C PRO A 36 3.41 12.21 -1.76
N THR A 37 3.50 12.51 -0.47
CA THR A 37 3.79 13.87 0.02
C THR A 37 5.05 14.45 -0.60
N THR A 38 6.06 13.62 -0.87
CA THR A 38 7.31 14.04 -1.50
C THR A 38 7.10 14.61 -2.91
N ASP A 39 6.16 14.09 -3.68
CA ASP A 39 5.86 14.56 -5.04
C ASP A 39 5.05 15.87 -5.01
N LEU A 40 4.29 16.08 -3.94
CA LEU A 40 3.50 17.29 -3.73
C LEU A 40 4.37 18.48 -3.27
N LEU A 41 5.50 18.23 -2.62
CA LEU A 41 6.39 19.30 -2.10
C LEU A 41 7.04 20.16 -3.21
N SER A 42 7.07 19.67 -4.45
CA SER A 42 7.55 20.43 -5.61
C SER A 42 6.48 21.27 -6.30
N LEU A 43 5.23 21.21 -5.85
CA LEU A 43 4.09 21.88 -6.46
C LEU A 43 3.75 23.19 -5.75
N SER A 44 3.02 24.07 -6.44
CA SER A 44 2.39 25.21 -5.77
C SER A 44 1.26 24.74 -4.83
N PRO A 45 0.92 25.50 -3.77
CA PRO A 45 -0.17 25.14 -2.86
C PRO A 45 -1.51 24.89 -3.57
N SER A 46 -1.80 25.65 -4.65
CA SER A 46 -3.02 25.48 -5.45
C SER A 46 -3.06 24.16 -6.22
N GLU A 47 -1.91 23.70 -6.73
CA GLU A 47 -1.82 22.43 -7.46
C GLU A 47 -1.92 21.24 -6.49
N GLU A 48 -1.28 21.35 -5.33
CA GLU A 48 -1.39 20.37 -4.24
C GLU A 48 -2.87 20.18 -3.81
N ASP A 49 -3.58 21.28 -3.57
CA ASP A 49 -4.99 21.26 -3.20
C ASP A 49 -5.90 20.70 -4.29
N GLN A 50 -5.56 20.92 -5.56
CA GLN A 50 -6.32 20.36 -6.68
C GLN A 50 -6.16 18.84 -6.76
N ILE A 51 -4.92 18.34 -6.65
CA ILE A 51 -4.62 16.91 -6.67
C ILE A 51 -5.32 16.21 -5.51
N ARG A 52 -5.20 16.74 -4.28
CA ARG A 52 -5.85 16.16 -3.10
C ARG A 52 -7.37 16.08 -3.24
N ARG A 53 -8.00 17.12 -3.79
CA ARG A 53 -9.45 17.11 -4.04
C ARG A 53 -9.84 16.07 -5.09
N GLY A 54 -9.04 15.91 -6.15
CA GLY A 54 -9.25 14.89 -7.18
C GLY A 54 -9.17 13.48 -6.61
N GLU A 55 -8.14 13.19 -5.80
CA GLU A 55 -8.00 11.91 -5.10
C GLU A 55 -9.19 11.64 -4.18
N GLN A 56 -9.58 12.60 -3.34
CA GLN A 56 -10.69 12.44 -2.42
C GLN A 56 -12.03 12.19 -3.15
N ALA A 57 -12.25 12.86 -4.29
CA ALA A 57 -13.42 12.61 -5.12
C ALA A 57 -13.42 11.19 -5.70
N ASN A 58 -12.26 10.70 -6.16
CA ASN A 58 -12.12 9.32 -6.65
C ASN A 58 -12.37 8.30 -5.53
N TYR A 59 -11.81 8.52 -4.34
CA TYR A 59 -12.02 7.61 -3.22
C TYR A 59 -13.48 7.55 -2.79
N ARG A 60 -14.23 8.65 -2.91
CA ARG A 60 -15.67 8.67 -2.60
C ARG A 60 -16.54 8.02 -3.66
N SER A 61 -16.16 8.09 -4.94
CA SER A 61 -16.95 7.46 -6.02
C SER A 61 -16.76 5.95 -6.08
N ARG A 62 -15.62 5.42 -5.61
CA ARG A 62 -15.30 3.99 -5.63
C ARG A 62 -14.59 3.55 -4.34
N PRO A 63 -15.24 3.69 -3.16
CA PRO A 63 -14.60 3.52 -1.86
C PRO A 63 -14.07 2.10 -1.62
N THR A 64 -14.83 1.07 -2.02
CA THR A 64 -14.40 -0.32 -1.88
C THR A 64 -13.18 -0.62 -2.74
N THR A 65 -13.18 -0.21 -4.02
CA THR A 65 -12.04 -0.39 -4.93
C THR A 65 -10.81 0.35 -4.45
N ALA A 66 -10.97 1.59 -3.99
CA ALA A 66 -9.87 2.38 -3.44
C ALA A 66 -9.29 1.77 -2.16
N ALA A 67 -10.14 1.35 -1.23
CA ALA A 67 -9.71 0.68 0.00
C ALA A 67 -8.98 -0.65 -0.30
N LEU A 68 -9.51 -1.47 -1.22
CA LEU A 68 -8.86 -2.71 -1.66
C LEU A 68 -7.47 -2.44 -2.23
N SER A 69 -7.33 -1.43 -3.09
CA SER A 69 -6.04 -1.07 -3.70
C SER A 69 -4.99 -0.74 -2.65
N PHE A 70 -5.35 0.09 -1.66
CA PHE A 70 -4.44 0.45 -0.57
C PHE A 70 -4.14 -0.72 0.38
N CYS A 71 -5.12 -1.57 0.67
CA CYS A 71 -4.92 -2.78 1.48
C CYS A 71 -3.95 -3.76 0.81
N LEU A 72 -4.15 -4.05 -0.47
CA LEU A 72 -3.30 -4.97 -1.23
C LEU A 72 -1.88 -4.41 -1.41
N THR A 73 -1.76 -3.10 -1.67
CA THR A 73 -0.47 -2.39 -1.68
C THR A 73 0.27 -2.53 -0.35
N SER A 74 -0.44 -2.35 0.77
CA SER A 74 0.13 -2.53 2.11
C SER A 74 0.59 -3.97 2.35
N ALA A 75 -0.24 -4.96 1.96
CA ALA A 75 0.05 -6.37 2.12
C ALA A 75 1.31 -6.79 1.35
N ILE A 76 1.42 -6.45 0.06
CA ILE A 76 2.62 -6.74 -0.75
C ILE A 76 3.86 -6.10 -0.12
N SER A 77 3.76 -4.84 0.32
CA SER A 77 4.88 -4.13 0.94
C SER A 77 5.34 -4.81 2.24
N LEU A 78 4.41 -5.22 3.10
CA LEU A 78 4.73 -5.92 4.35
C LEU A 78 5.34 -7.30 4.09
N LEU A 79 4.85 -8.02 3.08
CA LEU A 79 5.42 -9.31 2.68
C LEU A 79 6.84 -9.16 2.13
N ALA A 80 7.10 -8.13 1.31
CA ALA A 80 8.45 -7.84 0.80
C ALA A 80 9.44 -7.47 1.93
N ILE A 81 8.99 -6.74 2.95
CA ILE A 81 9.78 -6.43 4.16
C ILE A 81 10.05 -7.72 4.95
N ALA A 82 9.04 -8.58 5.12
CA ALA A 82 9.19 -9.85 5.80
C ALA A 82 10.15 -10.80 5.05
N HIS A 83 10.10 -10.83 3.72
CA HIS A 83 11.05 -11.54 2.88
C HIS A 83 12.48 -11.02 3.07
N SER A 84 12.65 -9.69 3.04
CA SER A 84 13.95 -9.03 3.26
C SER A 84 14.53 -9.31 4.66
N LEU A 85 13.68 -9.51 5.68
CA LEU A 85 14.08 -9.90 7.02
C LEU A 85 14.57 -11.35 7.10
N ILE A 86 14.03 -12.24 6.28
CA ILE A 86 14.45 -13.65 6.20
C ILE A 86 15.74 -13.80 5.38
N ASP A 87 15.89 -13.04 4.30
CA ASP A 87 17.02 -13.13 3.38
C ASP A 87 18.18 -12.19 3.73
N GLN A 88 18.30 -11.76 4.99
CA GLN A 88 19.39 -10.90 5.41
C GLN A 88 20.75 -11.59 5.25
N PRO A 89 21.79 -10.88 4.77
CA PRO A 89 23.14 -11.42 4.70
C PRO A 89 23.64 -11.85 6.09
N THR A 90 24.28 -13.02 6.16
CA THR A 90 24.83 -13.57 7.40
C THR A 90 25.93 -12.71 8.01
N ALA A 91 26.58 -11.86 7.22
CA ALA A 91 27.60 -10.92 7.67
C ALA A 91 27.30 -9.52 7.14
N LEU A 92 26.94 -8.61 8.06
CA LEU A 92 26.83 -7.18 7.82
C LEU A 92 27.72 -6.45 8.83
N SER A 93 28.45 -5.44 8.36
CA SER A 93 29.11 -4.49 9.25
C SER A 93 28.06 -3.73 10.09
N PRO A 94 28.46 -3.12 11.23
CA PRO A 94 27.54 -2.33 12.04
C PRO A 94 26.82 -1.21 11.26
N VAL A 95 27.53 -0.56 10.32
CA VAL A 95 26.98 0.53 9.50
C VAL A 95 25.96 0.00 8.49
N GLU A 96 26.27 -1.08 7.79
CA GLU A 96 25.33 -1.69 6.82
C GLU A 96 24.08 -2.21 7.52
N ARG A 97 24.24 -2.79 8.72
CA ARG A 97 23.10 -3.19 9.55
C ARG A 97 22.24 -1.96 9.89
N GLU A 98 22.83 -0.88 10.39
CA GLU A 98 22.06 0.32 10.70
C GLU A 98 21.29 0.87 9.48
N GLN A 99 21.94 0.91 8.30
CA GLN A 99 21.32 1.36 7.06
C GLN A 99 20.15 0.46 6.63
N LEU A 100 20.33 -0.86 6.70
CA LEU A 100 19.27 -1.83 6.41
C LEU A 100 18.06 -1.61 7.31
N TRP A 101 18.27 -1.46 8.63
CA TRP A 101 17.18 -1.27 9.57
C TRP A 101 16.44 0.06 9.35
N LYS A 102 17.17 1.14 9.03
CA LYS A 102 16.55 2.42 8.65
C LYS A 102 15.70 2.29 7.38
N LYS A 103 16.19 1.56 6.38
CA LYS A 103 15.46 1.28 5.14
C LYS A 103 14.17 0.51 5.43
N LEU A 104 14.26 -0.63 6.12
CA LEU A 104 13.09 -1.46 6.45
C LEU A 104 12.06 -0.69 7.31
N ALA A 105 12.52 0.14 8.24
CA ALA A 105 11.64 0.99 9.03
C ALA A 105 10.93 2.06 8.16
N ALA A 106 11.63 2.64 7.18
CA ALA A 106 11.03 3.59 6.24
C ALA A 106 9.98 2.90 5.34
N GLU A 107 10.29 1.72 4.81
CA GLU A 107 9.39 0.91 3.99
C GLU A 107 8.15 0.47 4.80
N THR A 108 8.33 0.04 6.05
CA THR A 108 7.21 -0.32 6.94
C THR A 108 6.28 0.86 7.17
N LYS A 109 6.80 2.08 7.30
CA LYS A 109 5.98 3.29 7.42
C LYS A 109 5.19 3.58 6.13
N VAL A 110 5.77 3.30 4.95
CA VAL A 110 5.04 3.41 3.67
C VAL A 110 3.88 2.42 3.65
N ALA A 111 4.14 1.15 3.97
CA ALA A 111 3.12 0.11 4.02
C ALA A 111 2.00 0.44 5.02
N GLY A 112 2.37 0.91 6.22
CA GLY A 112 1.42 1.34 7.25
C GLY A 112 0.57 2.54 6.81
N ARG A 113 1.14 3.51 6.09
CA ARG A 113 0.36 4.62 5.52
C ARG A 113 -0.65 4.17 4.48
N ALA A 114 -0.33 3.16 3.66
CA ALA A 114 -1.30 2.57 2.73
C ALA A 114 -2.48 1.95 3.50
N ALA A 115 -2.22 1.10 4.49
CA ALA A 115 -3.28 0.53 5.33
C ALA A 115 -4.11 1.61 6.04
N TYR A 116 -3.45 2.64 6.57
CA TYR A 116 -4.14 3.76 7.22
C TYR A 116 -5.05 4.53 6.26
N ARG A 117 -4.64 4.72 4.99
CA ARG A 117 -5.51 5.33 3.98
C ARG A 117 -6.75 4.48 3.68
N ALA A 118 -6.59 3.17 3.57
CA ALA A 118 -7.74 2.28 3.42
C ALA A 118 -8.71 2.43 4.60
N ALA A 119 -8.19 2.49 5.83
CA ALA A 119 -9.00 2.72 7.02
C ALA A 119 -9.74 4.07 6.98
N LEU A 120 -9.08 5.14 6.54
CA LEU A 120 -9.71 6.46 6.38
C LEU A 120 -10.86 6.43 5.36
N ILE A 121 -10.65 5.80 4.20
CA ILE A 121 -11.67 5.67 3.15
C ILE A 121 -12.88 4.89 3.67
N LEU A 122 -12.64 3.76 4.33
CA LEU A 122 -13.70 2.91 4.90
C LEU A 122 -14.44 3.58 6.06
N SER A 123 -13.82 4.57 6.70
CA SER A 123 -14.43 5.35 7.78
C SER A 123 -15.11 6.65 7.31
N ASP A 124 -15.01 7.01 6.02
CA ASP A 124 -15.68 8.20 5.50
C ASP A 124 -17.19 7.90 5.36
N PRO A 125 -18.07 8.56 6.16
CA PRO A 125 -19.51 8.32 6.08
C PRO A 125 -20.11 8.68 4.71
N SER A 126 -19.39 9.48 3.91
CA SER A 126 -19.80 9.82 2.53
C SER A 126 -19.68 8.62 1.57
N ALA A 127 -18.94 7.58 1.95
CA ALA A 127 -18.75 6.37 1.16
C ALA A 127 -20.02 5.49 1.12
N GLU A 128 -20.86 5.53 2.17
CA GLU A 128 -22.11 4.76 2.24
C GLU A 128 -23.19 5.34 1.31
N THR A 129 -23.21 6.66 1.13
CA THR A 129 -24.22 7.33 0.29
C THR A 129 -24.08 6.99 -1.19
N ALA A 130 -22.85 6.82 -1.69
CA ALA A 130 -22.58 6.46 -3.09
C ALA A 130 -23.09 5.05 -3.44
N LEU A 131 -23.07 4.11 -2.48
CA LEU A 131 -23.59 2.75 -2.65
C LEU A 131 -25.12 2.70 -2.76
N HIS A 132 -25.82 3.71 -2.25
CA HIS A 132 -27.29 3.78 -2.30
C HIS A 132 -27.83 4.43 -3.59
N GLU A 133 -27.04 5.24 -4.29
CA GLU A 133 -27.45 5.86 -5.56
C GLU A 133 -27.30 4.94 -6.78
N GLU A 134 -26.43 3.92 -6.75
CA GLU A 134 -26.32 2.94 -7.85
C GLU A 134 -27.45 1.89 -7.88
N VAL A 135 -28.31 1.85 -6.85
CA VAL A 135 -29.40 0.85 -6.70
C VAL A 135 -30.78 1.45 -7.04
N LEU A 136 -30.85 2.70 -7.52
CA LEU A 136 -32.09 3.39 -7.94
C LEU A 136 -32.03 3.79 -9.42
#